data_AF-A0A412PCY2-F1
#
_entry.id   AF-A0A412PCY2-F1
#
_cell.length_a   1.000
_cell.length_b   1.000
_cell.length_c   1.000
_cell.angle_alpha   90.00
_cell.angle_beta   90.00
_cell.angle_gamma   90.00
#
_symmetry.space_group_name_H-M   'P 1'
#
loop_
_entity.id
_entity.type
_entity.pdbx_description
1 polymer ?
#
loop_
_entity_poly.entity_id
_entity_poly.type
_entity_poly.pdbx_seq_one_letter_code
_entity_poly.pdbx_strand_id
1 'polypeptide(L)' 'MKLYSVTIRGLKFYFEAQISDEQYKFVDRICETIQEESQMYCAEDVFPLFINRILTETNILMTPVQISHVFRID' A
#
# COMPACT_ATOMS: atom_id res chain seq x y z
N MET A 1 -14.67 6.25 -1.37
CA MET A 1 -13.33 5.64 -1.40
C MET A 1 -13.47 4.22 -0.87
N LYS A 2 -12.59 3.30 -1.27
CA LYS A 2 -12.57 1.93 -0.76
C LYS A 2 -11.35 1.78 0.17
N LEU A 3 -11.50 0.99 1.23
CA LEU A 3 -10.40 0.62 2.11
C LEU A 3 -9.64 -0.55 1.47
N TYR A 4 -8.32 -0.38 1.35
CA TYR A 4 -7.40 -1.39 0.84
C TYR A 4 -6.40 -1.76 1.94
N SER A 5 -5.85 -2.96 1.83
CA SER A 5 -4.70 -3.36 2.62
C SER A 5 -3.63 -3.94 1.71
N VAL A 6 -2.38 -3.60 2.00
CA VAL A 6 -1.21 -4.16 1.32
C VAL A 6 -0.30 -4.81 2.35
N THR A 7 0.36 -5.90 1.98
CA THR A 7 1.37 -6.53 2.82
C THR A 7 2.71 -6.42 2.12
N ILE A 8 3.66 -5.72 2.74
CA ILE A 8 5.01 -5.54 2.20
C ILE A 8 5.99 -6.00 3.28
N ARG A 9 6.88 -6.94 2.95
CA ARG A 9 7.83 -7.54 3.91
C ARG A 9 7.15 -8.11 5.17
N GLY A 10 5.93 -8.65 5.03
CA GLY A 10 5.13 -9.18 6.14
C GLY A 10 4.48 -8.11 7.03
N LEU A 11 4.71 -6.82 6.76
CA LEU A 11 4.03 -5.71 7.43
C LEU A 11 2.75 -5.37 6.69
N LYS A 12 1.65 -5.26 7.43
CA LYS A 12 0.34 -4.95 6.86
C LYS A 12 0.01 -3.48 7.04
N PHE A 13 -0.26 -2.80 5.93
CA PHE A 13 -0.63 -1.40 5.89
C PHE A 13 -2.02 -1.22 5.30
N TYR A 14 -2.69 -0.14 5.67
CA TYR A 14 -4.05 0.16 5.27
C TYR A 14 -4.14 1.57 4.72
N PHE A 15 -4.93 1.75 3.67
CA PHE A 15 -5.16 3.05 3.05
C PHE A 15 -6.51 3.10 2.33
N GLU A 16 -7.04 4.30 2.20
CA GLU A 16 -8.19 4.58 1.35
C GLU A 16 -7.74 5.15 0.01
N ALA A 17 -8.37 4.67 -1.07
CA ALA A 17 -8.11 5.16 -2.41
C ALA A 17 -9.36 5.00 -3.30
N GLN A 18 -9.30 5.59 -4.50
CA GLN A 18 -10.16 5.23 -5.62
C GLN A 18 -9.28 4.58 -6.68
N ILE A 19 -9.42 3.26 -6.83
CA ILE A 19 -8.61 2.46 -7.75
C ILE A 19 -9.57 1.71 -8.66
N SER A 20 -9.42 1.86 -9.97
CA SER A 20 -10.15 1.07 -10.97
C SER A 20 -9.57 -0.35 -11.08
N ASP A 21 -10.33 -1.27 -11.68
CA ASP A 21 -9.87 -2.66 -11.87
C ASP A 21 -8.58 -2.74 -12.72
N GLU A 22 -8.41 -1.81 -13.66
CA GLU A 22 -7.19 -1.72 -14.48
C GLU A 22 -5.99 -1.22 -13.67
N GLN A 23 -6.20 -0.22 -12.80
CA GLN A 23 -5.16 0.34 -11.94
C GLN A 23 -4.71 -0.65 -10.87
N TYR A 24 -5.59 -1.56 -10.42
CA TYR A 24 -5.27 -2.56 -9.42
C TYR A 24 -4.03 -3.40 -9.80
N LYS A 25 -3.92 -3.81 -11.07
CA LYS A 25 -2.78 -4.59 -11.58
C LYS A 25 -1.45 -3.81 -11.53
N PHE A 26 -1.49 -2.50 -11.68
CA PHE A 26 -0.30 -1.66 -11.59
C PHE A 26 0.14 -1.46 -10.13
N VAL A 27 -0.82 -1.24 -9.23
CA VAL A 27 -0.58 -1.13 -7.78
C VAL A 27 0.09 -2.41 -7.25
N ASP A 28 -0.36 -3.58 -7.72
CA ASP A 28 0.19 -4.88 -7.34
C ASP A 28 1.67 -5.03 -7.76
N ARG A 29 2.01 -4.68 -9.01
CA ARG A 29 3.40 -4.70 -9.49
C ARG A 29 4.32 -3.74 -8.73
N ILE A 30 3.82 -2.55 -8.38
CA ILE A 30 4.59 -1.59 -7.57
C ILE A 30 4.83 -2.18 -6.18
N CYS A 31 3.84 -2.85 -5.59
CA CYS A 31 4.01 -3.55 -4.32
C CYS A 31 5.10 -4.64 -4.41
N GLU A 32 5.10 -5.46 -5.44
CA GLU A 32 6.13 -6.49 -5.67
C GLU A 32 7.53 -5.86 -5.79
N THR A 33 7.66 -4.80 -6.59
CA THR A 33 8.93 -4.08 -6.79
C THR A 33 9.46 -3.52 -5.47
N ILE A 34 8.58 -2.88 -4.68
CA ILE A 34 8.96 -2.32 -3.38
C ILE A 34 9.30 -3.43 -2.39
N GLN A 35 8.65 -4.59 -2.44
CA GLN A 35 9.02 -5.71 -1.57
C GLN A 35 10.47 -6.17 -1.79
N GLU A 36 10.97 -6.12 -3.03
CA GLU A 36 12.36 -6.43 -3.38
C GLU A 36 13.31 -5.28 -2.99
N GLU A 37 12.98 -4.04 -3.36
CA GLU A 37 13.84 -2.86 -3.13
C GLU A 37 13.93 -2.47 -1.64
N SER A 38 12.84 -2.68 -0.88
CA SER A 38 12.72 -2.20 0.50
C SER A 38 13.59 -2.97 1.50
N GLN A 39 14.34 -3.99 1.08
CA GLN A 39 15.25 -4.75 1.96
C GLN A 39 16.33 -3.87 2.61
N MET A 40 16.72 -2.78 1.95
CA MET A 40 17.73 -1.82 2.45
C MET A 40 17.14 -0.70 3.31
N TYR A 41 15.81 -0.61 3.44
CA TYR A 41 15.11 0.47 4.13
C TYR A 41 14.64 0.04 5.53
N CYS A 42 14.53 1.02 6.42
CA CYS A 42 13.89 0.84 7.71
C CYS A 42 12.41 0.48 7.51
N ALA A 43 11.88 -0.38 8.38
CA ALA A 43 10.51 -0.87 8.30
C ALA A 43 9.45 0.26 8.25
N GLU A 44 9.72 1.35 8.97
CA GLU A 44 8.86 2.53 9.09
C GLU A 44 8.75 3.32 7.78
N ASP A 45 9.78 3.26 6.93
CA ASP A 45 9.83 4.01 5.67
C ASP A 45 9.18 3.27 4.50
N VAL A 46 8.89 1.97 4.65
CA VAL A 46 8.36 1.11 3.58
C VAL A 46 7.01 1.61 3.07
N PHE A 47 6.12 2.01 3.98
CA PHE A 47 4.79 2.46 3.59
C PHE A 47 4.78 3.86 2.96
N PRO A 48 5.49 4.87 3.51
CA PRO A 48 5.71 6.13 2.81
C PRO A 48 6.32 5.95 1.42
N LEU A 49 7.30 5.04 1.26
CA LEU A 49 7.89 4.73 -0.05
C LEU A 49 6.83 4.20 -1.03
N PHE A 50 5.98 3.27 -0.59
CA PHE A 50 4.87 2.76 -1.38
C PHE A 50 3.88 3.85 -1.81
N ILE A 51 3.40 4.65 -0.86
CA ILE A 51 2.42 5.72 -1.14
C ILE A 51 3.00 6.73 -2.15
N ASN A 52 4.24 7.16 -1.96
CA ASN A 52 4.89 8.12 -2.86
C ASN A 52 5.08 7.54 -4.26
N ARG A 53 5.44 6.26 -4.36
CA ARG A 53 5.66 5.61 -5.66
C ARG A 53 4.37 5.45 -6.44
N ILE A 54 3.30 5.02 -5.77
CA ILE A 54 1.97 4.99 -6.37
C ILE A 54 1.57 6.37 -6.88
N LEU A 55 1.68 7.40 -6.04
CA LEU A 55 1.29 8.75 -6.43
C LEU A 55 2.08 9.22 -7.66
N THR A 56 3.39 8.95 -7.69
CA THR A 56 4.27 9.38 -8.78
C THR A 56 3.99 8.63 -10.09
N GLU A 57 3.76 7.33 -10.02
CA GLU A 57 3.65 6.48 -11.23
C GLU A 57 2.22 6.36 -11.77
N THR A 58 1.22 6.56 -10.92
CA THR A 58 -0.19 6.33 -11.28
C THR A 58 -1.10 7.55 -11.07
N ASN A 59 -0.59 8.60 -10.40
CA ASN A 59 -1.37 9.77 -9.97
C ASN A 59 -2.58 9.40 -9.08
N ILE A 60 -2.56 8.23 -8.46
CA ILE A 60 -3.58 7.79 -7.50
C ILE A 60 -3.23 8.38 -6.14
N LEU A 61 -4.15 9.16 -5.60
CA LEU A 61 -4.05 9.64 -4.23
C LEU A 61 -4.47 8.52 -3.27
N MET A 62 -3.55 8.11 -2.41
CA MET A 62 -3.80 7.17 -1.32
C MET A 62 -3.74 7.91 0.02
N THR A 63 -4.74 7.68 0.87
CA THR A 63 -4.79 8.24 2.22
C THR A 63 -4.46 7.14 3.23
N PRO A 64 -3.30 7.20 3.91
CA PRO A 64 -2.95 6.27 4.99
C PRO A 64 -4.05 6.19 6.04
N VAL A 65 -4.39 4.97 6.49
CA VAL A 65 -5.32 4.74 7.58
C VAL A 65 -4.60 4.00 8.71
N GLN A 66 -4.58 4.60 9.89
CA GLN A 66 -4.07 3.93 11.08
C GLN A 66 -5.18 3.06 11.68
N ILE A 67 -5.00 1.75 11.63
CA ILE A 67 -5.94 0.80 12.24
C ILE A 67 -5.37 0.33 13.57
N SER A 68 -6.06 0.66 14.66
CA SER A 68 -5.70 0.20 16.00
C SER A 68 -6.14 -1.23 16.28
N HIS A 69 -7.31 -1.62 15.75
CA HIS A 69 -7.92 -2.93 16.01
C HIS A 69 -8.58 -3.47 14.74
N VAL A 70 -8.42 -4.76 14.51
CA VAL A 70 -9.13 -5.51 13.47
C VAL A 70 -9.93 -6.59 14.16
N PHE A 71 -11.25 -6.53 14.05
CA PHE A 71 -12.15 -7.56 14.56
C PHE A 71 -12.57 -8.46 13.41
N ARG A 72 -12.54 -9.77 13.65
CA ARG A 72 -13.23 -10.74 12.80
C ARG A 72 -14.52 -11.12 13.53
N ILE A 73 -15.65 -10.84 12.89
CA ILE A 73 -16.96 -11.28 13.37
C ILE A 73 -17.33 -12.47 12.48
N ASP A 74 -17.40 -13.64 13.10
CA ASP A 74 -17.91 -14.86 12.46
C ASP A 74 -19.44 -14.94 12.58
#